data_AF-A0A9Q3D4X9-F1
#
_entry.id   AF-A0A9Q3D4X9-F1
#
_cell.length_a   1.000
_cell.length_b   1.000
_cell.length_c   1.000
_cell.angle_alpha   90.00
_cell.angle_beta   90.00
_cell.angle_gamma   90.00
#
_symmetry.space_group_name_H-M   'P 1'
#
loop_
_entity.id
_entity.type
_entity.pdbx_description
1 polymer ?
#
loop_
_entity_poly.entity_id
_entity_poly.type
_entity_poly.pdbx_seq_one_letter_code
_entity_poly.pdbx_strand_id
1 'polypeptide(L)' 'MTEERVEAYEELEKALKNSPFLPIPDWKLPFKLYIDACGEVLGDALHQTQIINDKPVEGPICFISTQIKPTEERWNSFA' A
#
# COMPACT_ATOMS: atom_id res chain seq x y z
N MET A 1 -21.94 6.70 17.45
CA MET A 1 -21.06 6.01 16.49
C MET A 1 -21.80 6.02 15.16
N THR A 2 -21.21 6.54 14.09
CA THR A 2 -21.85 6.50 12.75
C THR A 2 -21.64 5.13 12.13
N GLU A 3 -22.54 4.70 11.23
CA GLU A 3 -22.45 3.42 10.52
C GLU A 3 -21.10 3.27 9.79
N GLU A 4 -20.72 4.29 9.02
CA GLU A 4 -19.42 4.40 8.34
C GLU A 4 -18.21 4.16 9.27
N ARG A 5 -18.25 4.66 10.51
CA ARG A 5 -17.15 4.47 11.47
C ARG A 5 -17.06 3.03 11.99
N VAL A 6 -18.19 2.34 12.07
CA VAL A 6 -18.23 0.93 12.46
C VAL A 6 -17.68 0.09 11.31
N GLU A 7 -18.14 0.34 10.09
CA GLU A 7 -17.68 -0.37 8.89
C GLU A 7 -16.16 -0.20 8.68
N ALA A 8 -15.65 1.03 8.77
CA ALA A 8 -14.22 1.30 8.64
C ALA A 8 -13.39 0.60 9.75
N TYR A 9 -13.94 0.50 10.97
CA TYR A 9 -13.29 -0.21 12.06
C TYR A 9 -13.24 -1.72 11.80
N GLU A 10 -14.34 -2.32 11.37
CA GLU A 10 -14.43 -3.74 11.05
C GLU A 10 -13.52 -4.12 9.87
N GLU A 11 -13.44 -3.25 8.85
CA GLU A 11 -12.54 -3.43 7.72
C GLU A 11 -11.08 -3.39 8.16
N LEU A 12 -10.70 -2.41 9.00
CA LEU A 12 -9.35 -2.32 9.56
C LEU A 12 -9.00 -3.56 10.40
N GLU A 13 -9.93 -4.02 11.23
CA GLU A 13 -9.74 -5.24 12.03
C GLU A 13 -9.49 -6.46 11.13
N LYS A 14 -10.28 -6.60 10.06
CA LYS A 14 -10.13 -7.68 9.08
C LYS A 14 -8.79 -7.57 8.33
N ALA A 15 -8.37 -6.37 7.94
CA ALA A 15 -7.09 -6.15 7.26
C ALA A 15 -5.90 -6.52 8.16
N LEU A 16 -5.93 -6.14 9.44
CA LEU A 16 -4.89 -6.47 10.41
C LEU A 16 -4.78 -7.97 10.66
N LYS A 17 -5.91 -8.67 10.76
CA LYS A 17 -5.94 -10.14 10.93
C LYS A 17 -5.39 -10.90 9.73
N ASN A 18 -5.52 -10.33 8.53
CA ASN A 18 -5.08 -10.95 7.27
C ASN A 18 -3.84 -10.27 6.68
N SER A 19 -3.04 -9.58 7.52
CA SER A 19 -1.89 -8.83 7.06
C SER A 19 -0.83 -9.75 6.42
N PRO A 20 -0.30 -9.40 5.24
CA PRO A 20 0.72 -10.21 4.58
C PRO A 20 2.07 -10.12 5.29
N PHE A 21 2.93 -11.10 5.05
CA PHE A 21 4.33 -11.02 5.47
C PHE A 21 5.07 -9.91 4.70
N LEU A 22 5.78 -9.05 5.43
CA LEU A 22 6.62 -8.00 4.87
C LEU A 22 8.11 -8.39 5.02
N PRO A 23 8.85 -8.65 3.93
CA PRO A 23 10.27 -8.93 4.00
C PRO A 23 11.07 -7.68 4.35
N ILE A 24 12.22 -7.88 4.99
CA ILE A 24 13.20 -6.81 5.17
C ILE A 24 13.77 -6.45 3.78
N PRO A 25 13.89 -5.16 3.44
CA PRO A 25 14.43 -4.74 2.15
C PRO A 25 15.91 -5.11 2.00
N ASP A 26 16.28 -5.57 0.80
CA ASP A 26 17.68 -5.69 0.37
C ASP A 26 18.06 -4.48 -0.48
N TRP A 27 18.91 -3.60 0.05
CA TRP A 27 19.35 -2.37 -0.61
C TRP A 27 20.21 -2.58 -1.86
N LYS A 28 20.64 -3.82 -2.15
CA LYS A 28 21.38 -4.16 -3.36
C LYS A 28 20.48 -4.56 -4.52
N LEU A 29 19.21 -4.84 -4.24
CA LEU A 29 18.23 -5.28 -5.24
C LEU A 29 17.29 -4.12 -5.63
N PRO A 30 16.82 -4.07 -6.89
CA PRO A 30 15.91 -3.02 -7.33
C PRO A 30 14.55 -3.14 -6.64
N PHE A 31 13.94 -2.00 -6.35
CA PHE A 31 12.57 -1.91 -5.88
C PHE A 31 11.59 -1.77 -7.05
N LYS A 32 10.36 -2.23 -6.84
CA LYS A 32 9.21 -2.01 -7.73
C LYS A 32 8.16 -1.22 -6.97
N LEU A 33 7.77 -0.06 -7.47
CA LEU A 33 6.72 0.74 -6.86
C LEU A 33 5.43 0.58 -7.67
N TYR A 34 4.42 -0.01 -7.05
CA TYR A 34 3.06 -0.05 -7.58
C TYR A 34 2.28 1.10 -6.96
N ILE A 35 1.58 1.85 -7.79
CA ILE A 35 0.85 3.06 -7.40
C ILE A 35 -0.58 2.91 -7.93
N ASP A 36 -1.54 3.21 -7.07
CA ASP A 36 -2.93 3.42 -7.44
C ASP A 36 -3.44 4.71 -6.76
N ALA A 37 -4.27 5.46 -7.47
CA ALA A 37 -4.77 6.73 -6.99
C ALA A 37 -6.26 6.85 -7.28
N CYS A 38 -7.02 7.30 -6.28
CA CYS A 38 -8.34 7.87 -6.50
C CYS A 38 -8.27 9.38 -6.29
N GLY A 39 -9.30 10.12 -6.70
CA GLY A 39 -9.32 11.58 -6.61
C GLY A 39 -9.10 12.17 -5.19
N GLU A 40 -9.08 11.33 -4.15
CA GLU A 40 -8.95 11.71 -2.74
C GLU A 40 -7.72 11.10 -2.04
N VAL A 41 -7.24 9.94 -2.48
CA VAL A 41 -6.20 9.16 -1.78
C VAL A 41 -5.23 8.53 -2.79
N LEU A 42 -3.96 8.51 -2.43
CA LEU A 42 -2.90 7.75 -3.10
C LEU A 42 -2.57 6.51 -2.27
N GLY A 43 -2.60 5.33 -2.89
CA GLY A 43 -2.22 4.05 -2.31
C GLY A 43 -1.08 3.41 -3.08
N ASP A 44 0.04 3.19 -2.41
CA ASP A 44 1.25 2.63 -3.00
C ASP A 44 1.67 1.32 -2.31
N ALA A 45 2.23 0.40 -3.08
CA ALA A 45 2.88 -0.81 -2.57
C ALA A 45 4.32 -0.87 -3.09
N LEU A 46 5.28 -0.84 -2.16
CA LEU A 46 6.69 -1.03 -2.48
C LEU A 46 7.01 -2.52 -2.45
N HIS A 47 7.43 -3.07 -3.58
CA HIS A 47 7.72 -4.48 -3.78
C HIS A 47 9.21 -4.72 -4.07
N GLN A 48 9.65 -5.94 -3.80
CA GLN A 48 10.99 -6.40 -4.18
C GLN A 48 10.97 -7.89 -4.48
N THR A 49 11.72 -8.31 -5.50
CA THR A 49 11.98 -9.74 -5.76
C THR A 49 13.18 -10.20 -4.96
N GLN A 50 13.00 -11.15 -4.06
CA GLN A 50 14.05 -11.74 -3.22
C GLN A 50 14.10 -13.27 -3.41
N ILE A 51 15.25 -13.89 -3.11
CA ILE A 51 15.35 -15.35 -3.10
C ILE A 51 14.91 -15.87 -1.73
N ILE A 52 13.79 -16.58 -1.69
CA ILE A 52 13.25 -17.22 -0.48
C ILE A 52 13.10 -18.71 -0.80
N ASN A 53 13.72 -19.58 0.00
CA ASN A 53 13.75 -21.03 -0.22
C ASN A 53 14.18 -21.41 -1.65
N ASP A 54 15.31 -20.84 -2.10
CA ASP A 54 15.91 -21.03 -3.43
C ASP A 54 15.02 -20.64 -4.63
N LYS A 55 13.96 -19.86 -4.39
CA LYS A 55 13.04 -19.39 -5.43
C LYS A 55 12.95 -17.86 -5.42
N PRO A 56 12.90 -17.22 -6.61
CA PRO A 56 12.59 -15.81 -6.69
C PRO A 56 11.12 -15.60 -6.33
N VAL A 57 10.88 -14.83 -5.26
CA VAL A 57 9.56 -14.45 -4.77
C VAL A 57 9.50 -12.93 -4.77
N GLU A 58 8.51 -12.37 -5.45
CA GLU A 58 8.17 -10.97 -5.30
C GLU A 58 7.21 -10.80 -4.13
N GLY A 59 7.52 -9.87 -3.23
CA GLY A 59 6.67 -9.56 -2.09
C GLY A 59 6.67 -8.07 -1.74
N PRO A 60 5.64 -7.63 -1.00
CA PRO A 60 5.53 -6.26 -0.52
C PRO A 60 6.50 -6.00 0.64
N ILE A 61 7.39 -5.03 0.48
CA ILE A 61 8.23 -4.48 1.56
C ILE A 61 7.39 -3.62 2.50
N CYS A 62 6.55 -2.75 1.94
CA CYS A 62 5.61 -1.93 2.70
C CYS A 62 4.46 -1.42 1.83
N PHE A 63 3.37 -1.05 2.51
CA PHE A 63 2.26 -0.29 1.93
C PHE A 63 2.35 1.15 2.44
N ILE A 64 2.16 2.11 1.53
CA ILE A 64 2.22 3.54 1.81
C ILE A 64 0.89 4.11 1.34
N SER A 65 0.21 4.88 2.18
CA SER A 65 -1.04 5.54 1.81
C SER A 65 -1.05 6.97 2.31
N THR A 66 -1.49 7.90 1.47
CA THR A 66 -1.52 9.32 1.80
C THR A 66 -2.77 9.96 1.23
N GLN A 67 -3.43 10.79 2.02
CA GLN A 67 -4.55 11.60 1.56
C GLN A 67 -4.04 12.77 0.73
N ILE A 68 -4.70 13.02 -0.40
CA ILE A 68 -4.36 14.13 -1.28
C ILE A 68 -4.72 15.44 -0.58
N LYS A 69 -3.81 16.41 -0.57
CA LYS A 69 -4.09 17.69 0.05
C LYS A 69 -5.04 18.51 -0.81
N PRO A 70 -5.85 19.42 -0.22
CA PRO A 70 -6.70 20.32 -0.99
C PRO A 70 -5.94 21.16 -2.04
N THR A 71 -4.65 21.42 -1.81
CA THR A 71 -3.77 22.12 -2.77
C THR A 71 -3.36 21.26 -3.96
N GLU A 72 -3.38 19.94 -3.80
CA GLU A 72 -2.98 18.93 -4.80
C GLU A 72 -4.19 18.42 -5.60
N GLU A 73 -5.41 18.50 -5.06
CA GLU A 73 -6.67 18.09 -5.72
C GLU A 73 -6.86 18.67 -7.13
N ARG A 74 -6.41 19.90 -7.38
CA ARG A 74 -6.56 20.56 -8.69
C ARG A 74 -5.71 19.92 -9.80
N TRP A 75 -4.75 19.07 -9.45
CA TRP A 75 -3.92 18.33 -10.41
C TRP A 75 -4.43 16.90 -10.67
N ASN A 76 -5.47 16.45 -9.95
CA ASN A 76 -6.05 15.10 -10.10
C ASN A 76 -6.89 14.91 -11.37
N SER A 77 -7.14 15.96 -12.14
CA SER A 77 -7.91 15.89 -13.40
C SER A 77 -7.14 15.29 -14.59
N PHE A 78 -5.93 14.76 -14.38
CA PHE A 78 -5.07 14.16 -15.41
C PHE A 78 -4.65 12.70 -15.13
N ALA A 79 -5.20 12.06 -14.10
CA ALA A 79 -4.98 10.64 -13.79
C ALA A 79 -6.18 9.78 -14.22
#